data_AF-A0A6S7GYT0-F1
#
_entry.id   AF-A0A6S7GYT0-F1
#
_cell.length_a   1.000
_cell.length_b   1.000
_cell.length_c   1.000
_cell.angle_alpha   90.00
_cell.angle_beta   90.00
_cell.angle_gamma   90.00
#
_symmetry.space_group_name_H-M   'P 1'
#
loop_
_entity.id
_entity.type
_entity.pdbx_description
1 polymer ?
#
loop_
_entity_poly.entity_id
_entity_poly.type
_entity_poly.pdbx_seq_one_letter_code
_entity_poly.pdbx_strand_id
1 'polypeptide(L)'
;MHLSNSFLQTQLTDTGSASNACGTRKKAGKQEKEKKYKRKIEQQKKQIQRLRHALNAKKKKPKVDQDTAIKALKTMLPESIVTFISMQITLHKKKKKGQRYSKEMKAFALSLFHVSGKAYRLVAKFFRLPTRSTLTKWISGLPTSSGLTKEAKAAIKTKVDVMSEASKMCIITMDELSLKANLQYDQLKDEVTGVVDFGNGDRIGEVANSALVFMARGITENWKQPLGYLLVHEACPSEKIKSTLFDTIDEVTSIGLNVKGIISDLGSNFQKLVRELNITPNQPWFTYKGRKLVYLYDPPHLIKAIRNNLMNYDFHFGEKIASWRDIESV
;
A
#
# COMPACT_ATOMS: atom_id res chain seq x y z
N MET A 1 -44.44 37.78 55.65
CA MET A 1 -43.31 38.42 56.36
C MET A 1 -42.51 39.17 55.30
N HIS A 2 -42.39 40.48 55.22
CA HIS A 2 -42.89 41.66 55.92
C HIS A 2 -43.15 42.71 54.81
N LEU A 3 -44.35 43.29 54.73
CA LEU A 3 -44.68 44.69 55.11
C LEU A 3 -43.91 45.73 54.26
N SER A 4 -44.48 46.75 53.63
CA SER A 4 -45.78 47.45 53.69
C SER A 4 -45.79 48.45 52.51
N ASN A 5 -46.89 48.63 51.75
CA ASN A 5 -47.92 49.68 51.93
C ASN A 5 -47.33 51.08 52.26
N SER A 6 -47.74 52.21 51.65
CA SER A 6 -49.04 52.56 51.10
C SER A 6 -48.97 53.86 50.29
N PHE A 7 -49.97 54.01 49.41
CA PHE A 7 -50.60 55.27 49.02
C PHE A 7 -50.75 56.26 50.21
N LEU A 8 -50.53 57.55 49.97
CA LEU A 8 -51.51 58.62 50.26
C LEU A 8 -51.02 59.98 49.74
N GLN A 9 -51.98 60.68 49.17
CA GLN A 9 -51.90 61.99 48.54
C GLN A 9 -52.56 62.97 49.51
N THR A 10 -51.89 64.05 49.94
CA THR A 10 -52.58 65.26 50.40
C THR A 10 -51.69 66.50 50.31
N GLN A 11 -52.36 67.60 49.96
CA GLN A 11 -51.88 68.91 49.56
C GLN A 11 -51.23 69.71 50.68
N LEU A 12 -50.31 70.62 50.33
CA LEU A 12 -50.00 71.84 51.09
C LEU A 12 -49.61 72.97 50.11
N THR A 13 -50.58 73.86 49.91
CA THR A 13 -50.52 75.33 49.80
C THR A 13 -49.27 76.06 49.26
N ASP A 14 -49.53 76.90 48.25
CA ASP A 14 -48.76 78.12 47.90
C ASP A 14 -48.46 79.00 49.12
N THR A 15 -47.22 79.48 49.23
CA THR A 15 -46.88 80.87 49.62
C THR A 15 -45.46 81.24 49.18
N GLY A 16 -45.32 82.39 48.53
CA GLY A 16 -44.26 83.36 48.86
C GLY A 16 -42.84 83.09 48.35
N SER A 17 -42.59 83.59 47.13
CA SER A 17 -41.33 84.16 46.62
C SER A 17 -40.18 84.46 47.61
N ALA A 18 -39.00 83.89 47.35
CA ALA A 18 -37.75 84.63 47.06
C ALA A 18 -36.56 83.65 46.82
N SER A 19 -35.64 84.03 45.93
CA SER A 19 -34.31 83.41 45.64
C SER A 19 -34.14 82.46 44.42
N ASN A 20 -34.87 82.68 43.33
CA ASN A 20 -34.57 82.05 42.04
C ASN A 20 -33.57 82.89 41.19
N ALA A 21 -32.28 82.82 41.50
CA ALA A 21 -31.23 83.32 40.59
C ALA A 21 -29.93 82.46 40.58
N CYS A 22 -29.69 81.61 41.59
CA CYS A 22 -28.45 80.82 41.70
C CYS A 22 -28.56 79.38 41.16
N GLY A 23 -29.77 78.80 41.04
CA GLY A 23 -30.00 77.41 40.61
C GLY A 23 -29.93 77.15 39.09
N THR A 24 -30.15 78.17 38.26
CA THR A 24 -30.23 78.07 36.80
C THR A 24 -28.86 77.97 36.12
N ARG A 25 -27.81 78.64 36.63
CA ARG A 25 -26.43 78.51 36.11
C ARG A 25 -25.78 77.14 36.37
N LYS A 26 -26.04 76.51 37.53
CA LYS A 26 -25.53 75.16 37.85
C LYS A 26 -26.21 74.04 37.04
N LYS A 27 -27.51 74.16 36.72
CA LYS A 27 -28.23 73.20 35.86
C LYS A 27 -27.80 73.29 34.39
N ALA A 28 -27.59 74.50 33.86
CA ALA A 28 -27.12 74.71 32.48
C ALA A 28 -25.70 74.13 32.24
N GLY A 29 -24.75 74.38 33.15
CA GLY A 29 -23.40 73.81 33.07
C GLY A 29 -23.34 72.28 33.22
N LYS A 30 -24.31 71.67 33.91
CA LYS A 30 -24.45 70.21 34.05
C LYS A 30 -25.00 69.59 32.76
N GLN A 31 -26.00 70.22 32.13
CA GLN A 31 -26.55 69.81 30.83
C GLN A 31 -25.55 69.95 29.67
N GLU A 32 -24.71 70.98 29.70
CA GLU A 32 -23.68 71.19 28.69
C GLU A 32 -22.54 70.16 28.79
N LYS A 33 -22.11 69.83 30.02
CA LYS A 33 -21.20 68.70 30.27
C LYS A 33 -21.79 67.37 29.80
N GLU A 34 -23.07 67.12 30.05
CA GLU A 34 -23.74 65.90 29.62
C GLU A 34 -23.83 65.77 28.09
N LYS A 35 -24.13 66.87 27.38
CA LYS A 35 -24.05 66.93 25.90
C LYS A 35 -22.63 66.67 25.39
N LYS A 36 -21.61 67.22 26.05
CA LYS A 36 -20.20 67.01 25.69
C LYS A 36 -19.77 65.55 25.88
N TYR A 37 -20.19 64.91 26.97
CA TYR A 37 -19.94 63.48 27.21
C TYR A 37 -20.69 62.59 26.23
N LYS A 38 -21.96 62.89 25.90
CA LYS A 38 -22.72 62.16 24.87
C LYS A 38 -22.03 62.22 23.50
N ARG A 39 -21.56 63.41 23.08
CA ARG A 39 -20.76 63.58 21.85
C ARG A 39 -19.46 62.78 21.87
N LYS A 40 -18.75 62.73 23.01
CA LYS A 40 -17.50 61.97 23.15
C LYS A 40 -17.73 60.46 23.08
N ILE A 41 -18.79 59.96 23.70
CA ILE A 41 -19.21 58.55 23.61
C ILE A 41 -19.55 58.19 22.16
N GLU A 42 -20.24 59.07 21.43
CA GLU A 42 -20.61 58.83 20.05
C GLU A 42 -19.41 58.84 19.09
N GLN A 43 -18.44 59.73 19.31
CA GLN A 43 -17.16 59.71 18.61
C GLN A 43 -16.37 58.42 18.89
N GLN A 44 -16.30 57.99 20.15
CA GLN A 44 -15.63 56.74 20.52
C GLN A 44 -16.32 55.51 19.92
N LYS A 45 -17.66 55.48 19.87
CA LYS A 45 -18.42 54.42 19.20
C LYS A 45 -18.10 54.34 17.70
N LYS A 46 -18.05 55.49 17.01
CA LYS A 46 -17.66 55.56 15.59
C LYS A 46 -16.22 55.09 15.38
N GLN A 47 -15.30 55.43 16.30
CA GLN A 47 -13.91 54.99 16.23
C GLN A 47 -13.77 53.47 16.45
N ILE A 48 -14.49 52.91 17.41
CA ILE A 48 -14.56 51.45 17.64
C ILE A 48 -15.11 50.74 16.39
N GLN A 49 -16.14 51.29 15.75
CA GLN A 49 -16.71 50.70 14.54
C GLN A 49 -15.72 50.71 13.36
N ARG A 50 -14.99 51.82 13.16
CA ARG A 50 -13.92 51.91 12.14
C ARG A 50 -12.78 50.93 12.41
N LEU A 51 -12.33 50.84 13.66
CA LEU A 51 -11.27 49.91 14.06
C LEU A 51 -11.70 48.45 13.89
N ARG A 52 -12.95 48.10 14.22
CA ARG A 52 -13.53 46.78 13.95
C ARG A 52 -13.57 46.46 12.46
N HIS A 53 -13.94 47.42 11.61
CA HIS A 53 -13.92 47.25 10.16
C HIS A 53 -12.50 47.04 9.61
N ALA A 54 -11.53 47.85 10.06
CA ALA A 54 -10.13 47.70 9.66
C ALA A 54 -9.52 46.36 10.12
N LEU A 55 -9.88 45.90 11.32
CA LEU A 55 -9.50 44.57 11.81
C LEU A 55 -10.13 43.46 10.98
N ASN A 56 -11.41 43.57 10.60
CA ASN A 56 -12.07 42.59 9.75
C ASN A 56 -11.51 42.57 8.32
N ALA A 57 -11.10 43.73 7.79
CA ALA A 57 -10.41 43.84 6.51
C ALA A 57 -9.02 43.19 6.55
N LYS A 58 -8.24 43.42 7.61
CA LYS A 58 -6.92 42.77 7.82
C LYS A 58 -7.01 41.27 8.15
N LYS A 59 -8.10 40.82 8.79
CA LYS A 59 -8.36 39.39 9.07
C LYS A 59 -8.75 38.59 7.83
N LYS A 60 -9.22 39.24 6.76
CA LYS A 60 -9.40 38.57 5.47
C LYS A 60 -8.01 38.26 4.90
N LYS A 61 -7.48 37.08 5.24
CA LYS A 61 -6.27 36.54 4.61
C LYS A 61 -6.46 36.58 3.09
N PRO A 62 -5.44 36.98 2.30
CA PRO A 62 -5.51 36.85 0.87
C PRO A 62 -5.80 35.38 0.55
N LYS A 63 -6.90 35.12 -0.18
CA LYS A 63 -7.15 33.81 -0.75
C LYS A 63 -6.09 33.62 -1.82
N VAL A 64 -4.98 32.98 -1.47
CA VAL A 64 -4.06 32.46 -2.47
C VAL A 64 -4.87 31.48 -3.30
N ASP A 65 -4.96 31.77 -4.59
CA ASP A 65 -5.61 30.90 -5.54
C ASP A 65 -4.88 29.55 -5.59
N GLN A 66 -5.66 28.45 -5.61
CA GLN A 66 -5.10 27.10 -5.50
C GLN A 66 -4.17 26.80 -6.67
N ASP A 67 -4.49 27.31 -7.85
CA ASP A 67 -3.70 27.06 -9.06
C ASP A 67 -2.37 27.81 -9.01
N THR A 68 -2.35 29.00 -8.40
CA THR A 68 -1.11 29.76 -8.15
C THR A 68 -0.20 29.01 -7.17
N ALA A 69 -0.77 28.41 -6.11
CA ALA A 69 -0.01 27.61 -5.15
C ALA A 69 0.53 26.32 -5.78
N ILE A 70 -0.27 25.63 -6.59
CA ILE A 70 0.17 24.40 -7.28
C ILE A 70 1.27 24.71 -8.30
N LYS A 71 1.16 25.81 -9.05
CA LYS A 71 2.21 26.26 -9.99
C LYS A 71 3.54 26.54 -9.28
N ALA A 72 3.51 27.19 -8.11
CA ALA A 72 4.71 27.42 -7.32
C ALA A 72 5.30 26.11 -6.76
N LEU A 73 4.47 25.13 -6.39
CA LEU A 73 4.96 23.83 -5.94
C LEU A 73 5.65 23.04 -7.06
N LYS A 74 5.16 23.16 -8.30
CA LYS A 74 5.78 22.50 -9.48
C LYS A 74 7.20 22.95 -9.77
N THR A 75 7.56 24.19 -9.44
CA THR A 75 8.91 24.69 -9.68
C THR A 75 9.90 24.30 -8.58
N MET A 76 9.41 23.89 -7.40
CA MET A 76 10.25 23.61 -6.23
C MET A 76 10.33 22.12 -5.87
N LEU A 77 9.39 21.29 -6.31
CA LEU A 77 9.26 19.90 -5.89
C LEU A 77 9.15 18.94 -7.07
N PRO A 78 9.59 17.68 -6.93
CA PRO A 78 9.34 16.63 -7.91
C PRO A 78 7.83 16.43 -8.18
N GLU A 79 7.50 16.08 -9.42
CA GLU A 79 6.10 15.92 -9.88
C GLU A 79 5.30 14.93 -9.01
N SER A 80 5.95 13.87 -8.50
CA SER A 80 5.32 12.89 -7.61
C SER A 80 4.83 13.50 -6.30
N ILE A 81 5.63 14.37 -5.68
CA ILE A 81 5.29 15.07 -4.45
C ILE A 81 4.21 16.12 -4.72
N VAL A 82 4.34 16.85 -5.83
CA VAL A 82 3.36 17.86 -6.23
C VAL A 82 1.99 17.22 -6.48
N THR A 83 1.95 16.07 -7.15
CA THR A 83 0.71 15.30 -7.39
C THR A 83 0.07 14.90 -6.07
N PHE A 84 0.86 14.38 -5.13
CA PHE A 84 0.38 14.02 -3.79
C PHE A 84 -0.21 15.23 -3.06
N ILE A 85 0.55 16.33 -2.94
CA ILE A 85 0.13 17.54 -2.22
C ILE A 85 -1.11 18.17 -2.86
N SER A 86 -1.12 18.29 -4.20
CA SER A 86 -2.25 18.84 -4.94
C SER A 86 -3.52 18.06 -4.64
N MET A 87 -3.43 16.73 -4.61
CA MET A 87 -4.58 15.91 -4.28
C MET A 87 -4.98 16.03 -2.80
N GLN A 88 -4.03 16.16 -1.86
CA GLN A 88 -4.36 16.44 -0.46
C GLN A 88 -5.16 17.74 -0.32
N ILE A 89 -4.74 18.81 -1.02
CA ILE A 89 -5.40 20.11 -1.02
C ILE A 89 -6.83 19.99 -1.56
N THR A 90 -7.03 19.28 -2.68
CA THR A 90 -8.36 19.08 -3.29
C THR A 90 -9.27 18.21 -2.41
N LEU A 91 -8.73 17.14 -1.81
CA LEU A 91 -9.50 16.22 -0.98
C LEU A 91 -9.82 16.76 0.41
N HIS A 92 -9.02 17.70 0.92
CA HIS A 92 -9.25 18.29 2.24
C HIS A 92 -10.59 19.03 2.32
N LYS A 93 -11.01 19.67 1.22
CA LYS A 93 -12.30 20.37 1.12
C LYS A 93 -13.50 19.43 0.96
N LYS A 94 -13.27 18.15 0.62
CA LYS A 94 -14.32 17.17 0.33
C LYS A 94 -14.69 16.36 1.58
N LYS A 95 -15.98 16.05 1.72
CA LYS A 95 -16.48 15.09 2.73
C LYS A 95 -15.88 13.71 2.48
N LYS A 96 -15.70 12.90 3.54
CA LYS A 96 -15.09 11.55 3.47
C LYS A 96 -15.66 10.67 2.34
N LYS A 97 -16.99 10.63 2.16
CA LYS A 97 -17.66 9.82 1.11
C LYS A 97 -17.48 10.36 -0.33
N GLY A 98 -17.13 11.64 -0.47
CA GLY A 98 -16.91 12.30 -1.77
C GLY A 98 -15.45 12.32 -2.22
N GLN A 99 -14.55 11.71 -1.45
CA GLN A 99 -13.13 11.63 -1.81
C GLN A 99 -12.95 10.58 -2.93
N ARG A 100 -12.26 10.99 -4.00
CA ARG A 100 -11.92 10.15 -5.15
C ARG A 100 -10.41 10.22 -5.34
N TYR A 101 -9.78 9.07 -5.42
CA TYR A 101 -8.33 8.93 -5.47
C TYR A 101 -7.89 8.51 -6.87
N SER A 102 -6.82 9.12 -7.37
CA SER A 102 -6.17 8.71 -8.62
C SER A 102 -5.53 7.32 -8.50
N LYS A 103 -5.18 6.69 -9.64
CA LYS A 103 -4.55 5.37 -9.64
C LYS A 103 -3.17 5.42 -8.99
N GLU A 104 -2.41 6.48 -9.24
CA GLU A 104 -1.06 6.72 -8.72
C GLU A 104 -1.09 6.84 -7.20
N MET A 105 -2.07 7.56 -6.66
CA MET A 105 -2.24 7.63 -5.21
C MET A 105 -2.64 6.31 -4.60
N LYS A 106 -3.55 5.57 -5.23
CA LYS A 106 -3.93 4.26 -4.73
C LYS A 106 -2.71 3.32 -4.74
N ALA A 107 -1.88 3.38 -5.77
CA ALA A 107 -0.62 2.63 -5.85
C ALA A 107 0.35 3.02 -4.72
N PHE A 108 0.56 4.31 -4.48
CA PHE A 108 1.37 4.82 -3.37
C PHE A 108 0.82 4.41 -2.00
N ALA A 109 -0.49 4.52 -1.80
CA ALA A 109 -1.14 4.13 -0.57
C ALA A 109 -1.03 2.61 -0.34
N LEU A 110 -1.18 1.83 -1.41
CA LEU A 110 -1.05 0.39 -1.38
C LEU A 110 0.40 -0.03 -1.06
N SER A 111 1.40 0.61 -1.67
CA SER A 111 2.81 0.33 -1.36
C SER A 111 3.14 0.63 0.09
N LEU A 112 2.70 1.78 0.62
CA LEU A 112 2.85 2.12 2.04
C LEU A 112 2.14 1.11 2.96
N PHE A 113 0.95 0.65 2.58
CA PHE A 113 0.20 -0.36 3.33
C PHE A 113 0.92 -1.72 3.35
N HIS A 114 1.51 -2.14 2.23
CA HIS A 114 2.30 -3.38 2.14
C HIS A 114 3.60 -3.31 2.94
N VAL A 115 4.27 -2.16 3.00
CA VAL A 115 5.45 -1.97 3.85
C VAL A 115 5.08 -2.10 5.32
N SER A 116 4.02 -1.40 5.76
CA SER A 116 3.53 -1.55 7.13
C SER A 116 2.10 -1.03 7.30
N GLY A 117 1.17 -1.94 7.57
CA GLY A 117 -0.20 -1.58 7.90
C GLY A 117 -0.32 -0.72 9.17
N LYS A 118 0.63 -0.84 10.12
CA LYS A 118 0.68 0.02 11.33
C LYS A 118 1.10 1.44 10.96
N ALA A 119 2.18 1.59 10.18
CA ALA A 119 2.63 2.89 9.69
C ALA A 119 1.56 3.56 8.83
N TYR A 120 0.92 2.81 7.94
CA TYR A 120 -0.18 3.29 7.12
C TYR A 120 -1.32 3.88 7.96
N ARG A 121 -1.74 3.20 9.03
CA ARG A 121 -2.78 3.71 9.95
C ARG A 121 -2.36 4.99 10.65
N LEU A 122 -1.08 5.14 11.01
CA LEU A 122 -0.57 6.37 11.61
C LEU A 122 -0.59 7.52 10.60
N VAL A 123 -0.04 7.31 9.41
CA VAL A 123 0.04 8.33 8.35
C VAL A 123 -1.36 8.74 7.87
N ALA A 124 -2.30 7.80 7.78
CA ALA A 124 -3.69 8.05 7.39
C ALA A 124 -4.47 8.93 8.39
N LYS A 125 -3.95 9.17 9.61
CA LYS A 125 -4.52 10.17 10.54
C LYS A 125 -4.24 11.60 10.09
N PHE A 126 -3.09 11.83 9.48
CA PHE A 126 -2.62 13.15 9.07
C PHE A 126 -2.99 13.46 7.62
N PHE A 127 -2.94 12.47 6.73
CA PHE A 127 -3.21 12.64 5.31
C PHE A 127 -4.53 11.98 4.88
N ARG A 128 -5.16 12.52 3.84
CA ARG A 128 -6.30 11.91 3.14
C ARG A 128 -5.78 10.77 2.27
N LEU A 129 -5.69 9.58 2.87
CA LEU A 129 -5.34 8.34 2.19
C LEU A 129 -6.58 7.45 1.99
N PRO A 130 -6.59 6.58 0.96
CA PRO A 130 -7.63 5.57 0.78
C PRO A 130 -7.85 4.73 2.04
N THR A 131 -9.08 4.28 2.28
CA THR A 131 -9.31 3.33 3.37
C THR A 131 -8.82 1.93 2.98
N ARG A 132 -8.59 1.04 3.96
CA ARG A 132 -8.28 -0.37 3.69
C ARG A 132 -9.32 -1.01 2.76
N SER A 133 -10.62 -0.79 3.01
CA SER A 133 -11.70 -1.29 2.14
C SER A 133 -11.57 -0.77 0.71
N THR A 134 -11.22 0.51 0.53
CA THR A 134 -10.98 1.09 -0.80
C THR A 134 -9.80 0.43 -1.51
N LEU A 135 -8.71 0.15 -0.80
CA LEU A 135 -7.55 -0.54 -1.36
C LEU A 135 -7.89 -1.99 -1.69
N THR A 136 -8.53 -2.73 -0.79
CA THR A 136 -8.97 -4.11 -1.01
C THR A 136 -9.90 -4.24 -2.21
N LYS A 137 -10.89 -3.35 -2.35
CA LYS A 137 -11.77 -3.30 -3.53
C LYS A 137 -11.05 -2.92 -4.82
N TRP A 138 -9.95 -2.18 -4.71
CA TRP A 138 -9.17 -1.80 -5.88
C TRP A 138 -8.30 -2.95 -6.37
N ILE A 139 -7.71 -3.73 -5.45
CA ILE A 139 -6.92 -4.92 -5.79
C ILE A 139 -7.76 -6.15 -6.09
N SER A 140 -9.03 -6.22 -5.64
CA SER A 140 -9.91 -7.37 -5.91
C SER A 140 -10.23 -7.56 -7.39
N GLY A 141 -9.98 -6.55 -8.23
CA GLY A 141 -10.05 -6.68 -9.68
C GLY A 141 -8.82 -7.32 -10.32
N LEU A 142 -7.77 -7.62 -9.54
CA LEU A 142 -6.62 -8.36 -10.03
C LEU A 142 -6.96 -9.86 -10.03
N PRO A 143 -6.80 -10.56 -11.16
CA PRO A 143 -6.99 -12.00 -11.20
C PRO A 143 -5.91 -12.69 -10.36
N THR A 144 -6.36 -13.65 -9.56
CA THR A 144 -5.52 -14.48 -8.67
C THR A 144 -5.80 -15.96 -8.92
N SER A 145 -6.02 -16.33 -10.19
CA SER A 145 -6.25 -17.72 -10.57
C SER A 145 -4.96 -18.52 -10.48
N SER A 146 -5.08 -19.80 -10.14
CA SER A 146 -3.97 -20.74 -10.26
C SER A 146 -3.54 -20.89 -11.73
N GLY A 147 -2.31 -21.34 -11.94
CA GLY A 147 -1.65 -21.43 -13.23
C GLY A 147 -0.74 -20.24 -13.54
N LEU A 148 -0.30 -20.17 -14.80
CA LEU A 148 0.48 -19.05 -15.32
C LEU A 148 -0.41 -17.81 -15.49
N THR A 149 0.03 -16.70 -14.90
CA THR A 149 -0.78 -15.48 -14.82
C THR A 149 -0.48 -14.58 -16.01
N LYS A 150 -1.49 -14.28 -16.84
CA LYS A 150 -1.36 -13.39 -18.01
C LYS A 150 -0.88 -11.99 -17.62
N GLU A 151 -1.29 -11.52 -16.45
CA GLU A 151 -0.92 -10.23 -15.89
C GLU A 151 0.55 -10.21 -15.47
N ALA A 152 1.06 -11.32 -14.91
CA ALA A 152 2.48 -11.46 -14.61
C ALA A 152 3.30 -11.40 -15.89
N LYS A 153 2.86 -12.12 -16.93
CA LYS A 153 3.45 -12.08 -18.28
C LYS A 153 3.43 -10.66 -18.88
N ALA A 154 2.30 -9.96 -18.79
CA ALA A 154 2.17 -8.59 -19.29
C ALA A 154 3.11 -7.62 -18.54
N ALA A 155 3.19 -7.75 -17.21
CA ALA A 155 4.04 -6.91 -16.37
C ALA A 155 5.53 -7.07 -16.70
N ILE A 156 6.00 -8.31 -16.88
CA ILE A 156 7.40 -8.55 -17.25
C ILE A 156 7.69 -8.12 -18.69
N LYS A 157 6.74 -8.31 -19.62
CA LYS A 157 6.90 -7.92 -21.03
C LYS A 157 7.25 -6.43 -21.16
N THR A 158 6.53 -5.55 -20.44
CA THR A 158 6.81 -4.11 -20.45
C THR A 158 8.26 -3.78 -20.06
N LYS A 159 8.87 -4.59 -19.19
CA LYS A 159 10.27 -4.40 -18.81
C LYS A 159 11.23 -5.03 -19.83
N VAL A 160 10.90 -6.21 -20.35
CA VAL A 160 11.70 -6.92 -21.35
C VAL A 160 11.87 -6.12 -22.63
N ASP A 161 10.86 -5.35 -23.04
CA ASP A 161 10.91 -4.48 -24.23
C ASP A 161 12.01 -3.39 -24.12
N VAL A 162 12.43 -3.03 -22.90
CA VAL A 162 13.46 -2.02 -22.63
C VAL A 162 14.80 -2.66 -22.20
N MET A 163 14.82 -3.98 -22.00
CA MET A 163 16.03 -4.70 -21.58
C MET A 163 17.03 -4.87 -22.73
N SER A 164 18.32 -4.87 -22.39
CA SER A 164 19.38 -5.32 -23.31
C SER A 164 19.31 -6.84 -23.50
N GLU A 165 19.87 -7.36 -24.59
CA GLU A 165 19.93 -8.82 -24.84
C GLU A 165 20.62 -9.59 -23.71
N ALA A 166 21.64 -9.00 -23.09
CA ALA A 166 22.31 -9.61 -21.95
C ALA A 166 21.38 -9.68 -20.72
N SER A 167 20.58 -8.64 -20.48
CA SER A 167 19.62 -8.52 -19.36
C SER A 167 18.44 -9.48 -19.49
N LYS A 168 18.13 -9.92 -20.72
CA LYS A 168 17.07 -10.88 -21.05
C LYS A 168 17.44 -12.32 -20.70
N MET A 169 18.69 -12.61 -20.38
CA MET A 169 19.10 -13.95 -19.94
C MET A 169 18.55 -14.26 -18.55
N CYS A 170 17.76 -15.32 -18.46
CA CYS A 170 17.09 -15.71 -17.22
C CYS A 170 17.16 -17.22 -16.97
N ILE A 171 16.92 -17.57 -15.71
CA ILE A 171 16.63 -18.94 -15.27
C ILE A 171 15.19 -19.00 -14.77
N ILE A 172 14.57 -20.17 -14.86
CA ILE A 172 13.29 -20.46 -14.21
C ILE A 172 13.59 -21.23 -12.93
N THR A 173 13.09 -20.74 -11.81
CA THR A 173 13.20 -21.40 -10.51
C THR A 173 11.83 -21.93 -10.12
N MET A 174 11.80 -23.15 -9.60
CA MET A 174 10.61 -23.87 -9.14
C MET A 174 10.80 -24.28 -7.69
N ASP A 175 9.81 -24.04 -6.85
CA ASP A 175 9.84 -24.45 -5.45
C ASP A 175 8.44 -24.74 -4.94
N GLU A 176 8.34 -25.66 -3.98
CA GLU A 176 7.08 -26.09 -3.38
C GLU A 176 6.95 -25.53 -1.96
N LEU A 177 5.85 -24.81 -1.72
CA LEU A 177 5.60 -24.10 -0.47
C LEU A 177 4.45 -24.79 0.29
N SER A 178 4.68 -25.14 1.55
CA SER A 178 3.61 -25.64 2.41
C SER A 178 2.61 -24.52 2.74
N LEU A 179 1.32 -24.84 2.58
CA LEU A 179 0.19 -23.99 2.88
C LEU A 179 -0.65 -24.59 4.02
N LYS A 180 -1.34 -23.72 4.75
CA LYS A 180 -2.39 -24.18 5.67
C LYS A 180 -3.62 -24.57 4.86
N ALA A 181 -3.93 -25.87 4.84
CA ALA A 181 -5.15 -26.39 4.27
C ALA A 181 -6.39 -25.68 4.86
N ASN A 182 -7.19 -25.07 3.99
CA ASN A 182 -8.41 -24.39 4.37
C ASN A 182 -9.31 -24.17 3.16
N LEU A 183 -10.60 -24.48 3.29
CA LEU A 183 -11.59 -24.19 2.26
C LEU A 183 -12.32 -22.88 2.58
N GLN A 184 -12.49 -22.03 1.57
CA GLN A 184 -13.22 -20.76 1.71
C GLN A 184 -14.13 -20.55 0.51
N TYR A 185 -15.38 -20.17 0.74
CA TYR A 185 -16.28 -19.79 -0.35
C TYR A 185 -16.10 -18.30 -0.70
N ASP A 186 -15.69 -18.02 -1.94
CA ASP A 186 -15.61 -16.67 -2.49
C ASP A 186 -16.96 -16.29 -3.11
N GLN A 187 -17.75 -15.51 -2.36
CA GLN A 187 -19.07 -15.03 -2.78
C GLN A 187 -19.04 -14.17 -4.05
N LEU A 188 -17.91 -13.52 -4.37
CA LEU A 188 -17.84 -12.64 -5.54
C LEU A 188 -17.70 -13.44 -6.84
N LYS A 189 -17.04 -14.59 -6.76
CA LYS A 189 -16.77 -15.48 -7.90
C LYS A 189 -17.70 -16.69 -7.93
N ASP A 190 -18.50 -16.88 -6.88
CA ASP A 190 -19.34 -18.05 -6.67
C ASP A 190 -18.52 -19.35 -6.77
N GLU A 191 -17.38 -19.40 -6.08
CA GLU A 191 -16.48 -20.54 -6.12
C GLU A 191 -15.94 -20.92 -4.74
N VAL A 192 -15.73 -22.22 -4.51
CA VAL A 192 -14.97 -22.72 -3.36
C VAL A 192 -13.49 -22.60 -3.66
N THR A 193 -12.73 -21.88 -2.84
CA THR A 193 -11.26 -21.74 -2.93
C THR A 193 -10.56 -22.64 -1.91
N GLY A 194 -9.28 -22.93 -2.12
CA GLY A 194 -8.47 -23.80 -1.26
C GLY A 194 -8.48 -25.28 -1.66
N VAL A 195 -8.95 -25.59 -2.87
CA VAL A 195 -8.83 -26.91 -3.49
C VAL A 195 -7.61 -26.99 -4.40
N VAL A 196 -7.23 -28.21 -4.77
CA VAL A 196 -6.23 -28.47 -5.81
C VAL A 196 -6.66 -27.81 -7.13
N ASP A 197 -5.74 -27.04 -7.71
CA ASP A 197 -5.98 -26.23 -8.89
C ASP A 197 -4.69 -26.12 -9.69
N PHE A 198 -4.62 -26.81 -10.83
CA PHE A 198 -3.50 -26.76 -11.76
C PHE A 198 -3.62 -25.61 -12.78
N GLY A 199 -4.59 -24.72 -12.59
CA GLY A 199 -4.88 -23.63 -13.51
C GLY A 199 -5.70 -24.07 -14.72
N ASN A 200 -6.09 -23.10 -15.54
CA ASN A 200 -6.89 -23.32 -16.76
C ASN A 200 -8.20 -24.12 -16.55
N GLY A 201 -8.76 -24.11 -15.34
CA GLY A 201 -9.98 -24.85 -14.98
C GLY A 201 -9.75 -26.31 -14.59
N ASP A 202 -8.50 -26.78 -14.55
CA ASP A 202 -8.13 -28.12 -14.09
C ASP A 202 -8.11 -28.17 -12.55
N ARG A 203 -9.29 -28.40 -11.98
CA ARG A 203 -9.53 -28.37 -10.54
C ARG A 203 -9.98 -29.74 -10.05
N ILE A 204 -9.41 -30.16 -8.92
CA ILE A 204 -9.75 -31.42 -8.26
C ILE A 204 -10.43 -31.10 -6.93
N GLY A 205 -11.46 -31.86 -6.57
CA GLY A 205 -12.24 -31.70 -5.33
C GLY A 205 -11.50 -32.09 -4.04
N GLU A 206 -10.17 -31.93 -4.02
CA GLU A 206 -9.29 -32.26 -2.91
C GLU A 206 -8.73 -30.97 -2.30
N VAL A 207 -8.51 -30.95 -0.98
CA VAL A 207 -8.03 -29.74 -0.28
C VAL A 207 -6.54 -29.55 -0.54
N ALA A 208 -6.16 -28.39 -1.09
CA ALA A 208 -4.76 -28.06 -1.30
C ALA A 208 -4.07 -27.73 0.03
N ASN A 209 -2.85 -28.25 0.21
CA ASN A 209 -1.99 -28.00 1.37
C ASN A 209 -0.57 -27.55 0.96
N SER A 210 -0.30 -27.44 -0.33
CA SER A 210 0.97 -26.98 -0.88
C SER A 210 0.73 -26.13 -2.13
N ALA A 211 1.72 -25.31 -2.50
CA ALA A 211 1.74 -24.56 -3.74
C ALA A 211 3.08 -24.70 -4.45
N LEU A 212 3.06 -25.13 -5.71
CA LEU A 212 4.23 -25.12 -6.58
C LEU A 212 4.32 -23.76 -7.29
N VAL A 213 5.41 -23.03 -7.11
CA VAL A 213 5.57 -21.68 -7.68
C VAL A 213 6.63 -21.68 -8.78
N PHE A 214 6.32 -21.00 -9.89
CA PHE A 214 7.25 -20.77 -10.99
C PHE A 214 7.68 -19.31 -11.00
N MET A 215 8.98 -19.05 -11.03
CA MET A 215 9.55 -17.69 -11.02
C MET A 215 10.66 -17.56 -12.05
N ALA A 216 10.65 -16.47 -12.82
CA ALA A 216 11.79 -16.07 -13.64
C ALA A 216 12.76 -15.21 -12.83
N ARG A 217 14.05 -15.48 -12.98
CA ARG A 217 15.13 -14.75 -12.33
C ARG A 217 16.17 -14.34 -13.37
N GLY A 218 16.53 -13.07 -13.40
CA GLY A 218 17.62 -12.57 -14.24
C GLY A 218 18.97 -13.15 -13.82
N ILE A 219 19.80 -13.51 -14.80
CA ILE A 219 21.16 -14.03 -14.56
C ILE A 219 22.15 -12.88 -14.43
N THR A 220 22.09 -11.94 -15.37
CA THR A 220 23.00 -10.80 -15.48
C THR A 220 22.56 -9.62 -14.61
N GLU A 221 21.25 -9.42 -14.48
CA GLU A 221 20.65 -8.36 -13.69
C GLU A 221 19.81 -8.90 -12.53
N ASN A 222 19.81 -8.16 -11.42
CA ASN A 222 19.04 -8.52 -10.24
C ASN A 222 17.55 -8.14 -10.40
N TRP A 223 16.81 -8.97 -11.12
CA TRP A 223 15.35 -8.91 -11.16
C TRP A 223 14.76 -10.30 -10.95
N LYS A 224 13.55 -10.36 -10.42
CA LYS A 224 12.78 -11.59 -10.26
C LYS A 224 11.30 -11.31 -10.47
N GLN A 225 10.60 -12.26 -11.07
CA GLN A 225 9.16 -12.16 -11.32
C GLN A 225 8.51 -13.52 -11.12
N PRO A 226 7.62 -13.68 -10.13
CA PRO A 226 6.71 -14.82 -10.07
C PRO A 226 5.83 -14.85 -11.32
N LEU A 227 5.78 -15.99 -12.00
CA LEU A 227 5.05 -16.19 -13.26
C LEU A 227 3.68 -16.82 -13.01
N GLY A 228 3.59 -17.68 -12.00
CA GLY A 228 2.38 -18.40 -11.64
C GLY A 228 2.63 -19.39 -10.53
N TYR A 229 1.56 -20.05 -10.09
CA TYR A 229 1.61 -21.09 -9.09
C TYR A 229 0.56 -22.15 -9.38
N LEU A 230 0.75 -23.38 -8.89
CA LEU A 230 -0.23 -24.45 -8.89
C LEU A 230 -0.57 -24.78 -7.44
N LEU A 231 -1.84 -25.02 -7.13
CA LEU A 231 -2.28 -25.52 -5.81
C LEU A 231 -2.35 -27.04 -5.87
N VAL A 232 -1.69 -27.71 -4.93
CA VAL A 232 -1.56 -29.17 -4.93
C VAL A 232 -1.83 -29.75 -3.55
N HIS A 233 -2.16 -31.05 -3.54
CA HIS A 233 -2.23 -31.86 -2.33
C HIS A 233 -0.93 -32.66 -2.22
N GLU A 234 -0.25 -32.49 -1.10
CA GLU A 234 1.10 -32.98 -0.83
C GLU A 234 2.08 -32.46 -1.87
N ALA A 235 2.54 -33.32 -2.79
CA ALA A 235 3.52 -33.00 -3.81
C ALA A 235 2.88 -32.92 -5.20
N CYS A 236 3.33 -31.96 -6.02
CA CYS A 236 2.83 -31.85 -7.39
C CYS A 236 3.24 -33.08 -8.24
N PRO A 237 2.33 -33.73 -9.00
CA PRO A 237 2.69 -34.82 -9.91
C PRO A 237 3.69 -34.36 -10.99
N SER A 238 4.74 -35.16 -11.22
CA SER A 238 5.82 -34.84 -12.19
C SER A 238 5.32 -34.47 -13.58
N GLU A 239 4.26 -35.13 -14.05
CA GLU A 239 3.64 -34.86 -15.35
C GLU A 239 3.07 -33.44 -15.44
N LYS A 240 2.39 -32.97 -14.37
CA LYS A 240 1.87 -31.60 -14.28
C LYS A 240 3.01 -30.59 -14.18
N ILE A 241 4.05 -30.90 -13.41
CA ILE A 241 5.26 -30.05 -13.34
C ILE A 241 5.86 -29.90 -14.74
N LYS A 242 6.02 -31.01 -15.48
CA LYS A 242 6.61 -31.03 -16.82
C LYS A 242 5.80 -30.22 -17.82
N SER A 243 4.46 -30.41 -17.86
CA SER A 243 3.60 -29.65 -18.76
C SER A 243 3.66 -28.15 -18.44
N THR A 244 3.50 -27.77 -17.18
CA THR A 244 3.52 -26.35 -16.79
C THR A 244 4.90 -25.72 -16.97
N LEU A 245 5.98 -26.47 -16.77
CA LEU A 245 7.34 -26.01 -17.05
C LEU A 245 7.51 -25.67 -18.54
N PHE A 246 7.06 -26.53 -19.44
CA PHE A 246 7.13 -26.28 -20.88
C PHE A 246 6.27 -25.09 -21.30
N ASP A 247 5.05 -24.98 -20.76
CA ASP A 247 4.19 -23.80 -20.97
C ASP A 247 4.88 -22.52 -20.47
N THR A 248 5.55 -22.59 -19.32
CA THR A 248 6.29 -21.46 -18.75
C THR A 248 7.44 -21.04 -19.67
N ILE A 249 8.22 -22.00 -20.18
CA ILE A 249 9.32 -21.74 -21.11
C ILE A 249 8.79 -21.09 -22.38
N ASP A 250 7.68 -21.60 -22.93
CA ASP A 250 7.06 -21.04 -24.13
C ASP A 250 6.55 -19.62 -23.90
N GLU A 251 5.85 -19.37 -22.79
CA GLU A 251 5.33 -18.06 -22.47
C GLU A 251 6.44 -17.02 -22.27
N VAL A 252 7.47 -17.37 -21.51
CA VAL A 252 8.62 -16.50 -21.22
C VAL A 252 9.43 -16.26 -22.48
N THR A 253 9.61 -17.26 -23.33
CA THR A 253 10.34 -17.06 -24.59
C THR A 253 9.52 -16.22 -25.57
N SER A 254 8.19 -16.35 -25.59
CA SER A 254 7.31 -15.57 -26.48
C SER A 254 7.36 -14.05 -26.24
N ILE A 255 7.80 -13.63 -25.05
CA ILE A 255 7.97 -12.21 -24.70
C ILE A 255 9.40 -11.71 -24.89
N GLY A 256 10.31 -12.55 -25.41
CA GLY A 256 11.69 -12.17 -25.74
C GLY A 256 12.72 -12.51 -24.66
N LEU A 257 12.35 -13.21 -23.58
CA LEU A 257 13.34 -13.67 -22.59
C LEU A 257 14.10 -14.89 -23.10
N ASN A 258 15.37 -15.00 -22.68
CA ASN A 258 16.28 -16.06 -23.08
C ASN A 258 16.54 -16.99 -21.90
N VAL A 259 15.72 -18.02 -21.76
CA VAL A 259 15.84 -19.02 -20.69
C VAL A 259 17.09 -19.87 -20.92
N LYS A 260 18.00 -19.89 -19.95
CA LYS A 260 19.26 -20.67 -20.00
C LYS A 260 19.21 -21.95 -19.17
N GLY A 261 18.36 -21.99 -18.15
CA GLY A 261 18.26 -23.16 -17.30
C GLY A 261 17.14 -23.10 -16.28
N ILE A 262 16.96 -24.23 -15.62
CA ILE A 262 15.92 -24.49 -14.63
C ILE A 262 16.59 -24.85 -13.30
N ILE A 263 16.05 -24.34 -12.19
CA ILE A 263 16.50 -24.70 -10.85
C ILE A 263 15.32 -25.18 -10.01
N SER A 264 15.49 -26.29 -9.30
CA SER A 264 14.54 -26.79 -8.29
C SER A 264 15.24 -27.21 -7.01
N ASP A 265 14.45 -27.57 -5.99
CA ASP A 265 14.95 -28.29 -4.83
C ASP A 265 15.14 -29.80 -5.14
N LEU A 266 15.39 -30.59 -4.08
CA LEU A 266 15.65 -32.04 -4.15
C LEU A 266 14.40 -32.91 -3.91
N GLY A 267 13.19 -32.35 -4.03
CA GLY A 267 11.94 -33.08 -3.85
C GLY A 267 11.83 -34.31 -4.77
N SER A 268 11.14 -35.35 -4.29
CA SER A 268 11.00 -36.62 -5.02
C SER A 268 10.29 -36.46 -6.36
N ASN A 269 9.33 -35.53 -6.45
CA ASN A 269 8.65 -35.11 -7.67
C ASN A 269 9.62 -34.47 -8.69
N PHE A 270 10.52 -33.58 -8.26
CA PHE A 270 11.53 -33.00 -9.14
C PHE A 270 12.59 -34.01 -9.57
N GLN A 271 13.00 -34.93 -8.68
CA GLN A 271 13.88 -36.04 -9.08
C GLN A 271 13.22 -36.93 -10.14
N LYS A 272 11.92 -37.19 -10.01
CA LYS A 272 11.15 -37.90 -11.04
C LYS A 272 11.12 -37.13 -12.36
N LEU A 273 10.88 -35.82 -12.33
CA LEU A 273 10.96 -34.95 -13.51
C LEU A 273 12.34 -35.01 -14.19
N VAL A 274 13.43 -34.95 -13.42
CA VAL A 274 14.80 -35.04 -13.95
C VAL A 274 15.05 -36.35 -14.69
N ARG A 275 14.54 -37.47 -14.16
CA ARG A 275 14.58 -38.78 -14.84
C ARG A 275 13.74 -38.77 -16.12
N GLU A 276 12.52 -38.23 -16.07
CA GLU A 276 11.62 -38.12 -17.24
C GLU A 276 12.16 -37.21 -18.36
N LEU A 277 13.09 -36.31 -18.03
CA LEU A 277 13.82 -35.46 -18.98
C LEU A 277 15.16 -36.05 -19.43
N ASN A 278 15.50 -37.26 -18.97
CA ASN A 278 16.77 -37.96 -19.25
C ASN A 278 18.02 -37.13 -18.88
N ILE A 279 17.93 -36.36 -17.80
CA ILE A 279 19.04 -35.55 -17.30
C ILE A 279 19.96 -36.44 -16.44
N THR A 280 21.26 -36.37 -16.68
CA THR A 280 22.27 -37.17 -15.97
C THR A 280 23.46 -36.29 -15.56
N PRO A 281 24.38 -36.76 -14.69
CA PRO A 281 25.58 -35.99 -14.36
C PRO A 281 26.45 -35.63 -15.57
N ASN A 282 26.52 -36.51 -16.57
CA ASN A 282 27.25 -36.28 -17.83
C ASN A 282 26.46 -35.39 -18.81
N GLN A 283 25.14 -35.35 -18.64
CA GLN A 283 24.24 -34.54 -19.45
C GLN A 283 23.29 -33.74 -18.55
N PRO A 284 23.79 -32.68 -17.86
CA PRO A 284 23.01 -31.89 -16.90
C PRO A 284 22.08 -30.89 -17.61
N TRP A 285 21.51 -31.29 -18.74
CA TRP A 285 20.71 -30.46 -19.62
C TRP A 285 19.75 -31.32 -20.44
N PHE A 286 18.68 -30.69 -20.89
CA PHE A 286 17.73 -31.27 -21.84
C PHE A 286 17.51 -30.32 -23.02
N THR A 287 17.05 -30.85 -24.16
CA THR A 287 16.70 -30.04 -25.33
C THR A 287 15.20 -29.87 -25.40
N TYR A 288 14.75 -28.63 -25.56
CA TYR A 288 13.35 -28.29 -25.81
C TYR A 288 13.25 -27.28 -26.95
N LYS A 289 12.51 -27.62 -28.02
CA LYS A 289 12.35 -26.80 -29.24
C LYS A 289 13.68 -26.26 -29.80
N GLY A 290 14.69 -27.13 -29.90
CA GLY A 290 16.03 -26.79 -30.40
C GLY A 290 16.90 -25.98 -29.44
N ARG A 291 16.44 -25.68 -28.22
CA ARG A 291 17.22 -24.99 -27.19
C ARG A 291 17.71 -25.97 -26.14
N LYS A 292 18.99 -25.87 -25.81
CA LYS A 292 19.60 -26.61 -24.71
C LYS A 292 19.43 -25.84 -23.40
N LEU A 293 18.76 -26.45 -22.42
CA LEU A 293 18.45 -25.87 -21.12
C LEU A 293 19.18 -26.66 -20.04
N VAL A 294 20.00 -25.98 -19.24
CA VAL A 294 20.71 -26.60 -18.11
C VAL A 294 19.74 -26.80 -16.95
N TYR A 295 19.84 -27.92 -16.25
CA TYR A 295 19.06 -28.17 -15.03
C TYR A 295 19.99 -28.26 -13.84
N LEU A 296 19.68 -27.51 -12.79
CA LEU A 296 20.47 -27.46 -11.55
C LEU A 296 19.57 -27.71 -10.34
N TYR A 297 20.14 -28.33 -9.32
CA TYR A 297 19.52 -28.36 -7.99
C TYR A 297 20.02 -27.18 -7.15
N ASP A 298 19.20 -26.71 -6.22
CA ASP A 298 19.58 -25.63 -5.32
C ASP A 298 20.81 -26.04 -4.45
N PRO A 299 21.96 -25.33 -4.56
CA PRO A 299 23.18 -25.72 -3.86
C PRO A 299 23.04 -25.77 -2.32
N PRO A 300 22.36 -24.82 -1.64
CA PRO A 300 22.05 -24.94 -0.22
C PRO A 300 21.31 -26.23 0.14
N HIS A 301 20.35 -26.71 -0.67
CA HIS A 301 19.68 -27.98 -0.42
C HIS A 301 20.64 -29.18 -0.56
N LEU A 302 21.52 -29.16 -1.54
CA LEU A 302 22.57 -30.18 -1.69
C LEU A 302 23.51 -30.22 -0.48
N ILE A 303 24.00 -29.06 -0.02
CA ILE A 303 24.88 -28.97 1.14
C ILE A 303 24.16 -29.47 2.41
N LYS A 304 22.89 -29.09 2.62
CA LYS A 304 22.08 -29.61 3.72
C LYS A 304 21.93 -31.13 3.66
N ALA A 305 21.71 -31.70 2.47
CA ALA A 305 21.61 -33.14 2.29
C ALA A 305 22.93 -33.86 2.59
N ILE A 306 24.06 -33.33 2.11
CA ILE A 306 25.40 -33.85 2.42
C ILE A 306 25.64 -33.84 3.94
N ARG A 307 25.37 -32.71 4.61
CA ARG A 307 25.50 -32.60 6.06
C ARG A 307 24.63 -33.62 6.80
N ASN A 308 23.34 -33.72 6.43
CA ASN A 308 22.41 -34.64 7.08
C ASN A 308 22.83 -36.11 6.87
N ASN A 309 23.38 -36.44 5.71
CA ASN A 309 23.89 -37.78 5.46
C ASN A 309 25.14 -38.05 6.30
N LEU A 310 26.07 -37.10 6.41
CA LEU A 310 27.27 -37.25 7.25
C LEU A 310 26.93 -37.39 8.75
N MET A 311 25.85 -36.75 9.22
CA MET A 311 25.37 -36.91 10.60
C MET A 311 24.84 -38.33 10.89
N ASN A 312 24.25 -38.97 9.90
CA ASN A 312 23.59 -40.27 10.08
C ASN A 312 24.48 -41.45 9.64
N TYR A 313 25.48 -41.19 8.79
CA TYR A 313 26.30 -42.19 8.12
C TYR A 313 27.73 -41.68 7.90
N ASP A 314 28.67 -42.61 7.73
CA ASP A 314 30.05 -42.28 7.39
C ASP A 314 30.25 -42.24 5.86
N PHE A 315 31.13 -41.36 5.39
CA PHE A 315 31.49 -41.26 3.98
C PHE A 315 32.82 -41.95 3.70
N HIS A 316 32.80 -42.88 2.75
CA HIS A 316 33.98 -43.63 2.34
C HIS A 316 34.62 -42.99 1.10
N PHE A 317 35.88 -42.58 1.24
CA PHE A 317 36.73 -42.03 0.20
C PHE A 317 37.92 -42.96 -0.05
N GLY A 318 37.66 -44.08 -0.75
CA GLY A 318 38.64 -45.17 -0.86
C GLY A 318 38.85 -45.82 0.51
N GLU A 319 40.09 -45.79 1.01
CA GLU A 319 40.44 -46.30 2.34
C GLU A 319 40.17 -45.31 3.48
N LYS A 320 39.86 -44.05 3.16
CA LYS A 320 39.61 -43.01 4.17
C LYS A 320 38.13 -42.95 4.51
N ILE A 321 37.82 -42.76 5.79
CA ILE A 321 36.46 -42.59 6.30
C ILE A 321 36.36 -41.18 6.87
N ALA A 322 35.33 -40.44 6.46
CA ALA A 322 34.93 -39.19 7.10
C ALA A 322 33.63 -39.42 7.87
N SER A 323 33.62 -39.06 9.15
CA SER A 323 32.50 -39.24 10.06
C SER A 323 32.08 -37.92 10.70
N TRP A 324 30.88 -37.88 11.27
CA TRP A 324 30.46 -36.73 12.07
C TRP A 324 31.35 -36.48 13.29
N ARG A 325 31.98 -37.53 13.84
CA ARG A 325 32.86 -37.44 15.02
C ARG A 325 34.11 -36.61 14.76
N ASP A 326 34.57 -36.57 13.52
CA ASP A 326 35.73 -35.75 13.11
C ASP A 326 35.43 -34.25 13.19
N ILE A 327 34.15 -33.87 13.21
CA ILE A 327 33.70 -32.47 13.37
C ILE A 327 33.47 -32.15 14.85
N GLU A 328 32.92 -33.09 15.63
CA GLU A 328 32.66 -32.90 17.07
C GLU A 328 33.94 -32.85 17.91
N SER A 329 35.05 -33.37 17.39
CA SER A 329 36.35 -33.43 18.08
C SER A 329 37.24 -32.19 17.90
N VAL A 330 36.77 -31.16 17.18
CA VAL A 330 37.45 -29.86 16.95
C VAL A 330 36.95 -28.80 17.91
#